data_AF-A0A969HUW0-F1
#
_entry.id   AF-A0A969HUW0-F1
#
_cell.length_a   1.000
_cell.length_b   1.000
_cell.length_c   1.000
_cell.angle_alpha   90.00
_cell.angle_beta   90.00
_cell.angle_gamma   90.00
#
_symmetry.space_group_name_H-M   'P 1'
#
loop_
_entity.id
_entity.type
_entity.pdbx_description
1 polymer ?
#
loop_
_entity_poly.entity_id
_entity_poly.type
_entity_poly.pdbx_seq_one_letter_code
_entity_poly.pdbx_strand_id
1 'polypeptide(L)'
;MLEQQGRAWQTFPRDEAAQPGCRYFAETQQNVCGDILTAWSANGLELGDPGISERESLALFGLPISPLQEEDIEGQTYQVQWFERARFELHPENALPFNVLLGLLGREARP
;
A
#
# COMPACT_ATOMS: atom_id res chain seq x y z
N MET A 1 -9.15 -6.15 9.96
CA MET A 1 -9.21 -4.68 10.10
C MET A 1 -8.05 -4.26 10.98
N LEU A 2 -7.22 -3.28 10.58
CA LEU A 2 -5.97 -2.91 11.30
C LEU A 2 -6.16 -2.70 12.82
N GLU A 3 -7.34 -2.27 13.25
CA GLU A 3 -7.67 -2.15 14.68
C GLU A 3 -7.64 -3.50 15.43
N GLN A 4 -7.97 -4.62 14.75
CA GLN A 4 -7.89 -5.96 15.34
C GLN A 4 -6.45 -6.48 15.52
N GLN A 5 -5.46 -5.83 14.92
CA GLN A 5 -4.04 -6.14 15.13
C GLN A 5 -3.39 -5.24 16.19
N GLY A 6 -4.17 -4.40 16.89
CA GLY A 6 -3.66 -3.50 17.95
C GLY A 6 -2.69 -2.43 17.46
N ARG A 7 -2.58 -2.23 16.14
CA ARG A 7 -1.71 -1.21 15.54
C ARG A 7 -2.45 0.12 15.52
N ALA A 8 -1.93 1.09 16.27
CA ALA A 8 -2.37 2.47 16.22
C ALA A 8 -1.90 3.11 14.91
N TRP A 9 -2.51 2.74 13.79
CA TRP A 9 -2.16 3.24 12.46
C TRP A 9 -2.17 4.78 12.36
N GLN A 10 -2.94 5.44 13.24
CA GLN A 10 -2.97 6.89 13.40
C GLN A 10 -1.64 7.50 13.90
N THR A 11 -0.73 6.67 14.42
CA THR A 11 0.58 7.10 14.93
C THR A 11 1.70 6.86 13.94
N PHE A 12 1.42 6.40 12.71
CA PHE A 12 2.46 6.28 11.71
C PHE A 12 3.10 7.65 11.44
N PRO A 13 4.44 7.69 11.26
CA PRO A 13 5.11 8.93 10.89
C PRO A 13 4.60 9.42 9.53
N ARG A 14 4.75 10.71 9.28
CA ARG A 14 4.37 11.33 8.01
C ARG A 14 5.62 11.66 7.24
N ASP A 15 5.56 11.57 5.92
CA ASP A 15 6.65 12.04 5.09
C ASP A 15 6.70 13.58 5.10
N GLU A 16 7.90 14.11 5.31
CA GLU A 16 8.11 15.56 5.46
C GLU A 16 7.78 16.35 4.18
N ALA A 17 8.00 15.74 3.02
CA ALA A 17 7.79 16.38 1.72
C ALA A 17 7.48 15.38 0.60
N ALA A 18 6.92 15.90 -0.49
CA ALA A 18 6.77 15.17 -1.74
C ALA A 18 8.14 14.82 -2.33
N GLN A 19 8.33 13.58 -2.75
CA GLN A 19 9.58 13.09 -3.31
C GLN A 19 9.52 13.00 -4.85
N PRO A 20 10.60 13.37 -5.58
CA PRO A 20 10.66 13.18 -7.03
C PRO A 20 10.52 11.71 -7.41
N GLY A 21 9.69 11.42 -8.42
CA GLY A 21 9.44 10.04 -8.87
C GLY A 21 8.44 9.25 -8.03
N CYS A 22 7.82 9.89 -7.03
CA CYS A 22 6.78 9.29 -6.19
C CYS A 22 5.42 9.96 -6.41
N ARG A 23 4.34 9.23 -6.11
CA ARG A 23 3.01 9.81 -5.95
C ARG A 23 2.85 10.29 -4.51
N TYR A 24 2.75 11.60 -4.30
CA TYR A 24 2.56 12.20 -2.98
C TYR A 24 1.09 12.50 -2.66
N PHE A 25 0.56 11.92 -1.59
CA PHE A 25 -0.81 12.14 -1.12
C PHE A 25 -0.79 13.19 -0.01
N ALA A 26 -1.29 14.40 -0.30
CA ALA A 26 -1.27 15.52 0.64
C ALA A 26 -2.24 15.30 1.81
N GLU A 27 -3.29 14.51 1.60
CA GLU A 27 -4.32 14.16 2.57
C GLU A 27 -3.75 13.39 3.76
N THR A 28 -2.80 12.48 3.50
CA THR A 28 -2.16 11.66 4.52
C THR A 28 -0.68 12.00 4.74
N GLN A 29 -0.14 12.89 3.91
CA GLN A 29 1.27 13.27 3.88
C GLN A 29 2.19 12.06 3.69
N GLN A 30 1.88 11.23 2.69
CA GLN A 30 2.65 10.02 2.38
C GLN A 30 3.04 9.97 0.90
N ASN A 31 4.22 9.43 0.64
CA ASN A 31 4.71 9.12 -0.70
C ASN A 31 4.53 7.63 -0.99
N VAL A 32 4.12 7.33 -2.22
CA VAL A 32 4.14 5.97 -2.77
C VAL A 32 5.13 5.97 -3.93
N CYS A 33 6.15 5.12 -3.85
CA CYS A 33 7.31 5.14 -4.73
C CYS A 33 7.62 3.76 -5.33
N GLY A 34 8.45 3.71 -6.37
CA GLY A 34 9.09 2.48 -6.86
C GLY A 34 8.13 1.35 -7.21
N ASP A 35 8.47 0.14 -6.79
CA ASP A 35 7.70 -1.08 -7.07
C ASP A 35 6.30 -1.04 -6.45
N ILE A 36 6.17 -0.44 -5.26
CA ILE A 36 4.86 -0.25 -4.61
C ILE A 36 3.98 0.67 -5.45
N LEU A 37 4.53 1.79 -5.97
CA LEU A 37 3.79 2.67 -6.87
C LEU A 37 3.37 1.96 -8.16
N THR A 38 4.27 1.18 -8.72
CA THR A 38 4.01 0.39 -9.93
C THR A 38 2.86 -0.58 -9.70
N ALA A 39 2.92 -1.36 -8.62
CA ALA A 39 1.87 -2.29 -8.23
C ALA A 39 0.54 -1.59 -7.94
N TRP A 40 0.58 -0.45 -7.24
CA TRP A 40 -0.62 0.33 -6.93
C TRP A 40 -1.31 0.85 -8.19
N SER A 41 -0.55 1.41 -9.15
CA SER A 41 -1.10 1.93 -10.42
C SER A 41 -1.56 0.85 -11.40
N ALA A 42 -1.09 -0.39 -11.22
CA ALA A 42 -1.45 -1.52 -12.07
C ALA A 42 -2.75 -2.22 -11.64
N ASN A 43 -3.32 -1.84 -10.50
CA ASN A 43 -4.50 -2.49 -9.93
C ASN A 43 -5.54 -1.45 -9.49
N GLY A 44 -6.82 -1.72 -9.76
CA GLY A 44 -7.92 -0.84 -9.41
C GLY A 44 -9.26 -1.56 -9.51
N LEU A 45 -10.33 -0.92 -9.02
CA LEU A 45 -11.69 -1.37 -9.29
C LEU A 45 -12.12 -0.96 -10.70
N GLU A 46 -12.92 -1.77 -11.38
CA GLU A 46 -13.51 -1.39 -12.67
C GLU A 46 -14.64 -0.37 -12.44
N LEU A 47 -14.35 0.91 -12.65
CA LEU A 47 -15.32 2.01 -12.48
C LEU A 47 -15.70 2.66 -13.82
N GLY A 48 -15.30 2.04 -14.93
CA GLY A 48 -15.66 2.44 -16.30
C GLY A 48 -14.68 3.41 -16.96
N ASP A 49 -13.50 3.62 -16.37
CA ASP A 49 -12.46 4.44 -16.99
C ASP A 49 -11.62 3.59 -17.97
N PRO A 50 -10.99 4.19 -19.00
CA PRO A 50 -10.08 3.46 -19.87
C PRO A 50 -8.77 3.10 -19.15
N GLY A 51 -8.51 1.79 -19.00
CA GLY A 51 -7.34 1.31 -18.25
C GLY A 51 -7.54 1.44 -16.74
N ILE A 52 -6.46 1.33 -15.96
CA ILE A 52 -6.51 1.56 -14.52
C ILE A 52 -6.18 3.02 -14.22
N SER A 53 -7.18 3.76 -13.75
CA SER A 53 -7.02 5.14 -13.32
C SER A 53 -6.62 5.25 -11.85
N GLU A 54 -6.05 6.40 -11.47
CA GLU A 54 -5.76 6.71 -10.06
C GLU A 54 -7.01 6.61 -9.17
N ARG A 55 -8.17 7.03 -9.67
CA ARG A 55 -9.44 6.93 -8.93
C ARG A 55 -9.81 5.48 -8.64
N GLU A 56 -9.53 4.57 -9.57
CA GLU A 56 -9.81 3.15 -9.44
C GLU A 56 -8.84 2.45 -8.48
N SER A 57 -7.55 2.81 -8.53
CA SER A 57 -6.56 2.37 -7.53
C SER A 57 -6.90 2.89 -6.13
N LEU A 58 -7.29 4.17 -6.01
CA LEU A 58 -7.79 4.75 -4.75
C LEU A 58 -9.06 4.05 -4.26
N ALA A 59 -9.99 3.71 -5.16
CA ALA A 59 -11.22 3.02 -4.79
C ALA A 59 -10.95 1.58 -4.33
N LEU A 60 -9.90 0.92 -4.83
CA LEU A 60 -9.48 -0.41 -4.38
C LEU A 60 -8.72 -0.36 -3.05
N PHE A 61 -7.61 0.40 -2.99
CA PHE A 61 -6.65 0.35 -1.87
C PHE A 61 -6.81 1.47 -0.84
N GLY A 62 -7.24 2.65 -1.31
CA GLY A 62 -7.41 3.84 -0.49
C GLY A 62 -6.14 4.67 -0.41
N LEU A 63 -6.14 5.60 0.53
CA LEU A 63 -4.99 6.45 0.75
C LEU A 63 -3.88 5.67 1.47
N PRO A 64 -2.60 5.93 1.16
CA PRO A 64 -1.50 5.43 1.98
C PRO A 64 -1.57 6.07 3.37
N ILE A 65 -1.45 5.26 4.42
CA ILE A 65 -1.54 5.70 5.82
C ILE A 65 -0.23 5.53 6.58
N SER A 66 0.77 4.90 5.98
CA SER A 66 2.13 4.79 6.51
C SER A 66 3.15 5.21 5.47
N PRO A 67 4.38 5.56 5.88
CA PRO A 67 5.50 5.57 4.97
C PRO A 67 5.88 4.13 4.62
N LEU A 68 6.82 3.97 3.69
CA LEU A 68 7.49 2.69 3.48
C LEU A 68 8.36 2.39 4.70
N GLN A 69 8.18 1.23 5.32
CA GLN A 69 8.87 0.84 6.55
C GLN A 69 9.21 -0.64 6.54
N GLU A 70 10.20 -1.04 7.33
CA GLU A 70 10.54 -2.44 7.53
C GLU A 70 9.60 -3.09 8.56
N GLU A 71 9.11 -4.28 8.26
CA GLU A 71 8.31 -5.08 9.18
C GLU A 71 8.66 -6.56 9.11
N ASP A 72 8.61 -7.24 10.26
CA ASP A 72 8.75 -8.69 10.32
C ASP A 72 7.41 -9.38 10.05
N ILE A 73 7.36 -10.18 8.99
CA ILE A 73 6.22 -11.00 8.59
C ILE A 73 6.70 -12.45 8.52
N GLU A 74 6.10 -13.32 9.33
CA GLU A 74 6.42 -14.76 9.38
C GLU A 74 7.91 -15.07 9.61
N GLY A 75 8.61 -14.21 10.35
CA GLY A 75 10.03 -14.37 10.70
C GLY A 75 11.00 -13.85 9.64
N GLN A 76 10.52 -13.12 8.64
CA GLN A 76 11.33 -12.44 7.63
C GLN A 76 11.00 -10.94 7.60
N THR A 77 12.02 -10.10 7.43
CA THR A 77 11.85 -8.65 7.35
C THR A 77 11.58 -8.24 5.91
N TYR A 78 10.48 -7.50 5.69
CA TYR A 78 10.08 -6.98 4.39
C TYR A 78 9.85 -5.48 4.45
N GLN A 79 9.97 -4.81 3.30
CA GLN A 79 9.48 -3.44 3.16
C GLN A 79 7.97 -3.48 2.95
N VAL A 80 7.26 -2.73 3.78
CA VAL A 80 5.80 -2.72 3.85
C VAL A 80 5.30 -1.28 3.78
N GLN A 81 4.21 -1.09 3.06
CA GLN A 81 3.43 0.14 3.13
C GLN A 81 1.95 -0.18 3.34
N TRP A 82 1.34 0.54 4.30
CA TRP A 82 -0.06 0.40 4.62
C TRP A 82 -0.90 1.44 3.90
N PHE A 83 -2.04 0.99 3.42
CA PHE A 83 -3.13 1.78 2.86
C PHE A 83 -4.38 1.54 3.69
N GLU A 84 -5.39 2.40 3.54
CA GLU A 84 -6.66 2.27 4.26
C GLU A 84 -7.31 0.88 4.12
N ARG A 85 -7.14 0.21 2.97
CA ARG A 85 -7.80 -1.06 2.63
C ARG A 85 -6.85 -2.17 2.17
N ALA A 86 -5.54 -1.92 2.15
CA ALA A 86 -4.56 -2.94 1.80
C ALA A 86 -3.22 -2.75 2.51
N ARG A 87 -2.48 -3.85 2.61
CA ARG A 87 -1.05 -3.87 2.92
C ARG A 87 -0.30 -4.28 1.66
N PHE A 88 0.74 -3.53 1.31
CA PHE A 88 1.64 -3.87 0.23
C PHE A 88 2.96 -4.35 0.83
N GLU A 89 3.40 -5.54 0.43
CA GLU A 89 4.61 -6.19 0.93
C GLU A 89 5.58 -6.40 -0.22
N LEU A 90 6.81 -5.88 -0.10
CA LEU A 90 7.85 -6.05 -1.09
C LEU A 90 8.70 -7.29 -0.78
N HIS A 91 8.56 -8.30 -1.62
CA HIS A 91 9.26 -9.58 -1.63
C HIS A 91 10.31 -9.61 -2.76
N PRO A 92 11.53 -9.08 -2.54
CA PRO A 92 12.58 -9.05 -3.56
C PRO A 92 13.04 -10.45 -4.02
N GLU A 93 12.71 -11.49 -3.26
CA GLU A 93 12.96 -12.89 -3.61
C GLU A 93 12.08 -13.38 -4.79
N ASN A 94 10.96 -12.71 -5.05
CA ASN A 94 10.06 -13.04 -6.16
C ASN A 94 10.47 -12.28 -7.43
N ALA A 95 10.30 -12.93 -8.58
CA ALA A 95 10.55 -12.28 -9.86
C ALA A 95 9.49 -11.19 -10.14
N LEU A 96 9.91 -10.09 -10.77
CA LEU A 96 8.99 -9.08 -11.29
C LEU A 96 7.96 -9.72 -12.25
N PRO A 97 6.68 -9.29 -12.23
CA PRO A 97 6.09 -8.23 -11.39
C PRO A 97 5.46 -8.76 -10.08
N PHE A 98 5.78 -9.97 -9.64
CA PHE A 98 5.15 -10.64 -8.48
C PHE A 98 5.89 -10.39 -7.16
N ASN A 99 6.82 -9.44 -7.16
CA ASN A 99 7.58 -9.02 -5.99
C ASN A 99 6.80 -8.09 -5.05
N VAL A 100 5.61 -7.63 -5.43
CA VAL A 100 4.72 -6.91 -4.51
C VAL A 100 3.49 -7.75 -4.25
N LEU A 101 3.34 -8.20 -3.01
CA LEU A 101 2.17 -8.95 -2.56
C LEU A 101 1.16 -8.01 -1.88
N LEU A 102 -0.12 -8.28 -2.13
CA LEU A 102 -1.24 -7.44 -1.68
C LEU A 102 -2.08 -8.19 -0.65
N GLY A 103 -1.98 -7.78 0.62
CA GLY A 103 -2.91 -8.18 1.67
C GLY A 103 -4.15 -7.28 1.67
N LEU A 104 -5.26 -7.71 1.07
CA LEU A 104 -6.52 -6.95 1.09
C LEU A 104 -7.23 -7.09 2.46
N LEU A 105 -7.33 -5.97 3.19
CA LEU A 105 -7.74 -5.95 4.60
C LEU A 105 -9.24 -6.15 4.86
N GLY A 106 -9.99 -6.56 3.83
CA GLY A 106 -11.40 -6.94 3.90
C GLY A 106 -11.67 -8.44 3.67
N ARG A 107 -10.66 -9.25 3.29
CA ARG A 107 -10.83 -10.69 3.03
C ARG A 107 -10.24 -11.62 4.09
N GLU A 108 -9.45 -11.11 5.02
CA GLU A 108 -8.94 -11.88 6.17
C GLU A 108 -9.98 -12.06 7.29
N ALA A 109 -11.17 -11.51 7.14
CA ALA A 109 -12.32 -11.81 8.00
C ALA A 109 -13.15 -12.95 7.38
N ARG A 110 -12.59 -14.18 7.35
CA ARG A 110 -13.44 -15.36 7.27
C ARG A 110 -12.99 -16.37 8.33
N PRO A 111 -13.82 -16.64 9.36
CA PRO A 111 -13.57 -17.75 10.29
C PRO A 111 -13.70 -19.11 9.60
#